data_AF-A0A2G2LRE7-F1
#
_entry.id   AF-A0A2G2LRE7-F1
#
_cell.length_a   1.000
_cell.length_b   1.000
_cell.length_c   1.000
_cell.angle_alpha   90.00
_cell.angle_beta   90.00
_cell.angle_gamma   90.00
#
_symmetry.space_group_name_H-M   'P 1'
#
loop_
_entity.id
_entity.type
_entity.pdbx_description
1 polymer ?
#
loop_
_entity_poly.entity_id
_entity_poly.type
_entity_poly.pdbx_seq_one_letter_code
_entity_poly.pdbx_strand_id
1 'polypeptide(L)'
;MSGGALIICFGPLGRLVDAMAAVRRLRVHNAHDRLTLLTLPNFAVLAKASSLFDDVSTVEPWKTAAALRTLVQALKKQKFERIYDLERSRRTRDLQKAFGVFSPPFAGLGRRSKWRAIDEGFHPVDADAQLLDLVGIDGQSPAPVAGPDGHWLLRRRAGTPSLEPAFFGLERDFIMLNLSRDGGGPRWSGVQFAGLARGIVEAGMSCALVGTIADRVHAREIAHIDERIKDLCARADYYQLAALGARARAVVGHADGAARLACAAGARTITLHEGHQDAAMHAPRGPGAVALVTPSLEGLPARSVLDVLRMFKAFDRSKIAKK
;
A
#
# COMPACT_ATOMS: atom_id res chain seq x y z
N MET A 1 -13.62 24.44 20.75
CA MET A 1 -12.90 23.22 20.30
C MET A 1 -12.46 23.48 18.88
N SER A 2 -11.16 23.53 18.61
CA SER A 2 -10.61 23.70 17.25
C SER A 2 -11.13 22.61 16.34
N GLY A 3 -11.43 22.95 15.09
CA GLY A 3 -12.13 22.07 14.15
C GLY A 3 -11.31 20.88 13.64
N GLY A 4 -10.02 20.82 13.97
CA GLY A 4 -9.09 19.80 13.47
C GLY A 4 -8.90 19.85 11.95
N ALA A 5 -8.19 18.87 11.43
CA ALA A 5 -7.98 18.70 9.99
C ALA A 5 -8.65 17.41 9.49
N LEU A 6 -9.28 17.53 8.32
CA LEU A 6 -9.81 16.38 7.58
C LEU A 6 -8.77 15.91 6.57
N ILE A 7 -8.52 14.61 6.52
CA ILE A 7 -7.68 13.96 5.52
C ILE A 7 -8.57 13.08 4.65
N ILE A 8 -8.44 13.17 3.34
CA ILE A 8 -9.26 12.42 2.39
C ILE A 8 -8.39 11.41 1.65
N CYS A 9 -8.72 10.12 1.77
CA CYS A 9 -8.12 9.05 1.00
C CYS A 9 -9.04 7.82 0.92
N PHE A 10 -9.71 7.62 -0.21
CA PHE A 10 -10.61 6.50 -0.49
C PHE A 10 -9.89 5.24 -1.02
N GLY A 11 -8.58 5.32 -1.27
CA GLY A 11 -7.78 4.20 -1.78
C GLY A 11 -7.36 4.37 -3.24
N PRO A 12 -6.88 3.31 -3.92
CA PRO A 12 -6.81 1.90 -3.49
C PRO A 12 -5.89 1.67 -2.27
N LEU A 13 -5.80 0.43 -1.75
CA LEU A 13 -5.04 0.10 -0.53
C LEU A 13 -3.63 0.72 -0.54
N GLY A 14 -2.90 0.57 -1.65
CA GLY A 14 -1.57 1.12 -1.82
C GLY A 14 -1.51 2.63 -1.60
N ARG A 15 -2.47 3.37 -2.17
CA ARG A 15 -2.56 4.83 -2.00
C ARG A 15 -2.78 5.23 -0.55
N LEU A 16 -3.63 4.50 0.19
CA LEU A 16 -3.83 4.76 1.62
C LEU A 16 -2.57 4.48 2.44
N VAL A 17 -1.87 3.37 2.15
CA VAL A 17 -0.61 3.03 2.82
C VAL A 17 0.44 4.11 2.57
N ASP A 18 0.62 4.56 1.33
CA ASP A 18 1.54 5.65 1.00
C ASP A 18 1.18 6.96 1.71
N ALA A 19 -0.11 7.31 1.75
CA ALA A 19 -0.59 8.52 2.41
C ALA A 19 -0.23 8.57 3.90
N MET A 20 -0.05 7.41 4.56
CA MET A 20 0.35 7.35 5.96
C MET A 20 1.73 7.98 6.22
N ALA A 21 2.63 8.03 5.24
CA ALA A 21 3.90 8.75 5.37
C ALA A 21 3.65 10.27 5.59
N ALA A 22 2.75 10.85 4.80
CA ALA A 22 2.35 12.25 4.93
C ALA A 22 1.61 12.50 6.26
N VAL A 23 0.73 11.58 6.66
CA VAL A 23 0.02 11.71 7.95
C VAL A 23 0.97 11.61 9.13
N ARG A 24 1.99 10.75 9.09
CA ARG A 24 3.04 10.71 10.12
C ARG A 24 3.73 12.07 10.24
N ARG A 25 4.07 12.72 9.12
CA ARG A 25 4.65 14.07 9.12
C ARG A 25 3.69 15.09 9.74
N LEU A 26 2.40 15.02 9.42
CA LEU A 26 1.36 15.85 10.05
C LEU A 26 1.27 15.62 11.57
N ARG A 27 1.49 14.39 12.06
CA ARG A 27 1.51 14.08 13.51
C ARG A 27 2.74 14.63 14.21
N VAL A 28 3.91 14.56 13.57
CA VAL A 28 5.13 15.11 14.15
C VAL A 28 5.04 16.63 14.25
N HIS A 29 4.54 17.30 13.21
CA HIS A 29 4.45 18.76 13.19
C HIS A 29 3.30 19.30 14.05
N ASN A 30 2.12 18.68 13.97
CA ASN A 30 0.92 19.13 14.68
C ASN A 30 0.47 18.09 15.72
N ALA A 31 1.26 17.92 16.78
CA ALA A 31 1.02 16.90 17.81
C ALA A 31 -0.36 17.02 18.50
N HIS A 32 -0.96 18.22 18.51
CA HIS A 32 -2.24 18.50 19.19
C HIS A 32 -3.44 18.67 18.24
N ASP A 33 -3.23 18.78 16.93
CA ASP A 33 -4.34 18.94 15.99
C ASP A 33 -5.10 17.63 15.86
N ARG A 34 -6.42 17.64 16.05
CA ARG A 34 -7.23 16.45 15.77
C ARG A 34 -7.21 16.11 14.27
N LEU A 35 -6.81 14.90 13.90
CA LEU A 35 -6.92 14.38 12.53
C LEU A 35 -8.06 13.40 12.39
N THR A 36 -8.94 13.71 11.45
CA THR A 36 -10.00 12.80 11.01
C THR A 36 -9.70 12.31 9.60
N LEU A 37 -9.63 10.99 9.40
CA LEU A 37 -9.60 10.39 8.06
C LEU A 37 -11.02 10.22 7.54
N LEU A 38 -11.27 10.65 6.29
CA LEU A 38 -12.41 10.26 5.49
C LEU A 38 -11.97 9.21 4.45
N THR A 39 -12.48 7.98 4.58
CA THR A 39 -12.11 6.84 3.72
C THR A 39 -13.30 5.92 3.42
N LEU A 40 -13.07 4.82 2.72
CA LEU A 40 -14.07 3.78 2.49
C LEU A 40 -14.13 2.77 3.65
N PRO A 41 -15.29 2.11 3.90
CA PRO A 41 -15.45 1.21 5.04
C PRO A 41 -14.40 0.10 5.14
N ASN A 42 -13.99 -0.48 4.01
CA ASN A 42 -13.02 -1.56 3.96
C ASN A 42 -11.65 -1.15 4.51
N PHE A 43 -11.30 0.14 4.49
CA PHE A 43 -10.02 0.64 5.00
C PHE A 43 -10.07 1.14 6.44
N ALA A 44 -11.25 1.25 7.04
CA ALA A 44 -11.42 1.85 8.36
C ALA A 44 -10.64 1.11 9.45
N VAL A 45 -10.67 -0.23 9.39
CA VAL A 45 -9.98 -1.08 10.38
C VAL A 45 -8.47 -0.88 10.30
N LEU A 46 -7.90 -0.82 9.09
CA LEU A 46 -6.47 -0.59 8.89
C LEU A 46 -6.06 0.81 9.38
N ALA A 47 -6.82 1.83 9.03
CA ALA A 47 -6.56 3.22 9.43
C ALA A 47 -6.58 3.38 10.97
N LYS A 48 -7.57 2.79 11.65
CA LYS A 48 -7.68 2.84 13.12
C LYS A 48 -6.48 2.22 13.83
N ALA A 49 -5.91 1.15 13.28
CA ALA A 49 -4.75 0.50 13.91
C ALA A 49 -3.45 1.30 13.79
N SER A 50 -3.33 2.17 12.79
CA SER A 50 -2.14 3.01 12.59
C SER A 50 -1.85 3.97 13.75
N SER A 51 -2.89 4.33 14.52
CA SER A 51 -2.83 5.38 15.55
C SER A 51 -2.39 6.76 14.99
N LEU A 52 -2.39 6.93 13.67
CA LEU A 52 -2.08 8.19 13.00
C LEU A 52 -3.27 9.14 12.94
N PHE A 53 -4.48 8.63 13.20
CA PHE A 53 -5.73 9.36 13.14
C PHE A 53 -6.44 9.29 14.49
N ASP A 54 -6.97 10.43 14.93
CA ASP A 54 -7.81 10.52 16.13
C ASP A 54 -9.22 10.00 15.87
N ASP A 55 -9.70 10.18 14.64
CA ASP A 55 -10.98 9.64 14.19
C ASP A 55 -10.92 9.12 12.75
N VAL A 56 -11.74 8.11 12.46
CA VAL A 56 -11.87 7.52 11.11
C VAL A 56 -13.34 7.48 10.74
N SER A 57 -13.73 8.40 9.87
CA SER A 57 -15.06 8.50 9.27
C SER A 57 -15.08 7.75 7.94
N THR A 58 -16.16 7.00 7.71
CA THR A 58 -16.34 6.20 6.50
C THR A 58 -17.46 6.72 5.63
N VAL A 59 -17.30 6.64 4.32
CA VAL A 59 -18.35 6.98 3.36
C VAL A 59 -18.40 5.97 2.23
N GLU A 60 -19.61 5.61 1.83
CA GLU A 60 -19.80 4.80 0.62
C GLU A 60 -19.49 5.63 -0.63
N PRO A 61 -18.96 5.00 -1.70
CA PRO A 61 -18.81 5.62 -3.01
C PRO A 61 -20.11 6.32 -3.46
N TRP A 62 -20.14 7.66 -3.47
CA TRP A 62 -21.34 8.37 -3.93
C TRP A 62 -21.52 8.17 -5.43
N LYS A 63 -22.78 7.90 -5.82
CA LYS A 63 -23.18 7.68 -7.22
C LYS A 63 -24.06 8.81 -7.78
N THR A 64 -24.56 9.69 -6.92
CA THR A 64 -25.48 10.78 -7.31
C THR A 64 -25.04 12.11 -6.72
N ALA A 65 -25.43 13.21 -7.38
CA ALA A 65 -25.19 14.56 -6.87
C ALA A 65 -25.89 14.82 -5.53
N ALA A 66 -27.05 14.18 -5.29
CA ALA A 66 -27.75 14.28 -4.00
C ALA A 66 -26.93 13.65 -2.87
N ALA A 67 -26.40 12.43 -3.06
CA ALA A 67 -25.55 11.78 -2.08
C ALA A 67 -24.28 12.60 -1.78
N LEU A 68 -23.67 13.18 -2.82
CA LEU A 68 -22.52 14.08 -2.66
C LEU A 68 -22.87 15.34 -1.85
N ARG A 69 -24.02 15.96 -2.12
CA ARG A 69 -24.50 17.13 -1.36
C ARG A 69 -24.74 16.78 0.10
N THR A 70 -25.35 15.64 0.40
CA THR A 70 -25.56 15.15 1.77
C THR A 70 -24.22 14.98 2.50
N LEU A 71 -23.24 14.35 1.85
CA LEU A 71 -21.89 14.20 2.40
C LEU A 71 -21.25 15.56 2.71
N VAL A 72 -21.28 16.50 1.77
CA VAL A 72 -20.70 17.84 1.98
C VAL A 72 -21.40 18.57 3.12
N GLN A 73 -22.73 18.49 3.24
CA GLN A 73 -23.47 19.09 4.35
C GLN A 73 -23.06 18.49 5.69
N ALA A 74 -22.87 17.16 5.76
CA ALA A 74 -22.39 16.49 6.96
C ALA A 74 -20.96 16.96 7.33
N LEU A 75 -20.05 17.05 6.35
CA LEU A 75 -18.67 17.49 6.59
C LEU A 75 -18.59 18.97 7.00
N LYS A 76 -19.42 19.85 6.43
CA LYS A 76 -19.47 21.27 6.82
C LYS A 76 -19.90 21.47 8.27
N LYS A 77 -20.78 20.60 8.79
CA LYS A 77 -21.21 20.66 10.20
C LYS A 77 -20.08 20.35 11.18
N GLN A 78 -19.05 19.61 10.76
CA GLN A 78 -17.88 19.29 11.57
C GLN A 78 -16.91 20.47 11.72
N LYS A 79 -17.05 21.52 10.89
CA LYS A 79 -16.26 22.77 10.96
C LYS A 79 -14.74 22.56 10.95
N PHE A 80 -14.25 21.63 10.13
CA PHE A 80 -12.80 21.42 9.92
C PHE A 80 -12.10 22.72 9.54
N GLU A 81 -10.91 22.96 10.09
CA GLU A 81 -10.12 24.18 9.83
C GLU A 81 -9.39 24.11 8.50
N ARG A 82 -9.07 22.89 8.06
CA ARG A 82 -8.38 22.62 6.80
C ARG A 82 -8.66 21.20 6.33
N ILE A 83 -8.50 20.98 5.03
CA ILE A 83 -8.74 19.69 4.39
C ILE A 83 -7.52 19.32 3.53
N TYR A 84 -6.95 18.14 3.77
CA TYR A 84 -5.86 17.56 3.00
C TYR A 84 -6.42 16.47 2.08
N ASP A 85 -6.48 16.75 0.77
CA ASP A 85 -6.81 15.76 -0.25
C ASP A 85 -5.54 15.01 -0.66
N LEU A 86 -5.26 13.91 0.05
CA LEU A 86 -4.14 13.03 -0.25
C LEU A 86 -4.47 12.07 -1.40
N GLU A 87 -5.74 11.78 -1.68
CA GLU A 87 -6.11 10.89 -2.79
C GLU A 87 -5.81 11.49 -4.16
N ARG A 88 -6.08 12.79 -4.34
CA ARG A 88 -5.85 13.55 -5.57
C ARG A 88 -6.60 12.98 -6.80
N SER A 89 -7.75 12.37 -6.59
CA SER A 89 -8.54 11.74 -7.66
C SER A 89 -9.56 12.70 -8.28
N ARG A 90 -10.17 12.28 -9.40
CA ARG A 90 -11.32 13.01 -9.96
C ARG A 90 -12.47 13.09 -8.95
N ARG A 91 -12.67 12.02 -8.17
CA ARG A 91 -13.70 11.94 -7.15
C ARG A 91 -13.51 13.02 -6.08
N THR A 92 -12.31 13.19 -5.54
CA THR A 92 -12.06 14.23 -4.52
C THR A 92 -12.15 15.65 -5.07
N ARG A 93 -11.82 15.87 -6.36
CA ARG A 93 -12.07 17.15 -7.04
C ARG A 93 -13.56 17.48 -7.15
N ASP A 94 -14.40 16.50 -7.44
CA ASP A 94 -15.85 16.71 -7.49
C ASP A 94 -16.44 16.96 -6.10
N LEU A 95 -15.91 16.29 -5.06
CA LEU A 95 -16.20 16.60 -3.66
C LEU A 95 -15.83 18.05 -3.31
N GLN A 96 -14.62 18.50 -3.65
CA GLN A 96 -14.20 19.89 -3.41
C GLN A 96 -15.14 20.88 -4.10
N LYS A 97 -15.48 20.65 -5.38
CA LYS A 97 -16.41 21.54 -6.10
C LYS A 97 -17.75 21.67 -5.38
N ALA A 98 -18.25 20.57 -4.80
CA ALA A 98 -19.50 20.54 -4.07
C ALA A 98 -19.46 21.31 -2.72
N PHE A 99 -18.27 21.53 -2.13
CA PHE A 99 -18.14 22.43 -0.97
C PHE A 99 -18.48 23.89 -1.31
N GLY A 100 -18.31 24.32 -2.56
CA GLY A 100 -18.66 25.67 -3.00
C GLY A 100 -17.66 26.74 -2.54
N VAL A 101 -18.12 28.00 -2.42
CA VAL A 101 -17.25 29.17 -2.14
C VAL A 101 -16.84 29.24 -0.67
N PHE A 102 -17.73 28.84 0.25
CA PHE A 102 -17.49 28.84 1.70
C PHE A 102 -16.88 27.52 2.20
N SER A 103 -15.91 27.01 1.45
CA SER A 103 -15.18 25.81 1.82
C SER A 103 -14.10 26.14 2.86
N PRO A 104 -13.81 25.24 3.83
CA PRO A 104 -12.53 25.28 4.52
C PRO A 104 -11.36 25.27 3.52
N PRO A 105 -10.20 25.84 3.85
CA PRO A 105 -8.99 25.75 3.05
C PRO A 105 -8.66 24.30 2.65
N PHE A 106 -8.64 24.04 1.34
CA PHE A 106 -8.19 22.76 0.78
C PHE A 106 -6.71 22.83 0.39
N ALA A 107 -6.00 21.76 0.71
CA ALA A 107 -4.73 21.37 0.11
C ALA A 107 -4.96 20.19 -0.83
N GLY A 108 -4.67 20.35 -2.13
CA GLY A 108 -4.80 19.28 -3.13
C GLY A 108 -4.94 19.79 -4.56
N LEU A 109 -5.27 18.91 -5.52
CA LEU A 109 -5.31 19.25 -6.97
C LEU A 109 -6.51 20.08 -7.42
N GLY A 110 -7.51 20.27 -6.55
CA GLY A 110 -8.72 20.98 -6.90
C GLY A 110 -8.49 22.46 -7.28
N ARG A 111 -9.23 22.97 -8.27
CA ARG A 111 -9.02 24.33 -8.82
C ARG A 111 -9.14 25.44 -7.77
N ARG A 112 -9.97 25.23 -6.73
CA ARG A 112 -10.23 26.19 -5.66
C ARG A 112 -9.43 25.89 -4.39
N SER A 113 -8.47 24.96 -4.45
CA SER A 113 -7.57 24.70 -3.32
C SER A 113 -6.81 25.98 -2.96
N LYS A 114 -6.73 26.30 -1.67
CA LYS A 114 -5.86 27.36 -1.16
C LYS A 114 -4.40 26.99 -1.43
N TRP A 115 -4.06 25.74 -1.16
CA TRP A 115 -2.75 25.15 -1.45
C TRP A 115 -2.93 24.17 -2.61
N ARG A 116 -2.75 24.67 -3.82
CA ARG A 116 -2.96 23.89 -5.04
C ARG A 116 -1.67 23.18 -5.44
N ALA A 117 -1.68 21.85 -5.32
CA ALA A 117 -0.61 21.01 -5.86
C ALA A 117 -0.59 21.02 -7.38
N ILE A 118 0.59 20.78 -7.96
CA ILE A 118 0.79 20.50 -9.37
C ILE A 118 0.91 18.98 -9.53
N ASP A 119 0.30 18.43 -10.58
CA ASP A 119 0.40 17.01 -10.89
C ASP A 119 1.61 16.79 -11.82
N GLU A 120 2.77 16.52 -11.24
CA GLU A 120 4.06 16.44 -11.97
C GLU A 120 4.48 15.00 -12.30
N GLY A 121 3.59 14.00 -12.15
CA GLY A 121 3.95 12.62 -12.44
C GLY A 121 5.08 12.11 -11.52
N PHE A 122 5.02 12.49 -10.24
CA PHE A 122 5.90 11.96 -9.20
C PHE A 122 5.30 10.73 -8.52
N HIS A 123 6.17 9.97 -7.84
CA HIS A 123 5.73 8.98 -6.87
C HIS A 123 4.74 9.61 -5.87
N PRO A 124 3.64 8.92 -5.50
CA PRO A 124 2.60 9.48 -4.63
C PRO A 124 3.13 10.07 -3.31
N VAL A 125 4.11 9.41 -2.69
CA VAL A 125 4.74 9.88 -1.43
C VAL A 125 5.48 11.21 -1.60
N ASP A 126 6.19 11.41 -2.72
CA ASP A 126 6.89 12.69 -2.96
C ASP A 126 5.89 13.82 -3.18
N ALA A 127 4.85 13.56 -3.98
CA ALA A 127 3.84 14.57 -4.23
C ALA A 127 2.99 14.89 -2.99
N ASP A 128 2.81 13.94 -2.06
CA ASP A 128 2.24 14.26 -0.75
C ASP A 128 3.18 15.14 0.08
N ALA A 129 4.48 14.86 0.07
CA ALA A 129 5.46 15.67 0.77
C ALA A 129 5.50 17.11 0.24
N GLN A 130 5.52 17.29 -1.08
CA GLN A 130 5.44 18.60 -1.73
C GLN A 130 4.14 19.34 -1.37
N LEU A 131 3.01 18.63 -1.28
CA LEU A 131 1.76 19.25 -0.83
C LEU A 131 1.85 19.74 0.61
N LEU A 132 2.52 19.00 1.50
CA LEU A 132 2.74 19.42 2.88
C LEU A 132 3.71 20.61 2.98
N ASP A 133 4.76 20.64 2.14
CA ASP A 133 5.66 21.79 2.03
C ASP A 133 4.90 23.06 1.61
N LEU A 134 4.01 22.95 0.62
CA LEU A 134 3.16 24.06 0.17
C LEU A 134 2.25 24.61 1.28
N VAL A 135 1.83 23.75 2.22
CA VAL A 135 1.00 24.14 3.37
C VAL A 135 1.85 24.75 4.52
N GLY A 136 3.18 24.76 4.40
CA GLY A 136 4.11 25.26 5.41
C GLY A 136 4.43 24.26 6.52
N ILE A 137 4.25 22.96 6.25
CA ILE A 137 4.59 21.89 7.20
C ILE A 137 6.00 21.43 6.86
N ASP A 138 7.01 22.20 7.24
CA ASP A 138 8.42 21.94 6.91
C ASP A 138 8.93 20.65 7.57
N GLY A 139 9.93 19.98 6.98
CA GLY A 139 10.50 18.78 7.63
C GLY A 139 11.31 17.77 6.83
N GLN A 140 11.25 17.67 5.50
CA GLN A 140 12.20 16.83 4.72
C GLN A 140 12.56 17.43 3.35
N SER A 141 13.87 17.50 3.13
CA SER A 141 14.62 17.93 1.92
C SER A 141 14.42 16.97 0.73
N PRO A 142 14.96 17.25 -0.48
CA PRO A 142 14.34 16.87 -1.76
C PRO A 142 14.12 15.37 -1.95
N ALA A 143 13.18 15.05 -2.85
CA ALA A 143 12.88 13.69 -3.29
C ALA A 143 14.16 12.88 -3.60
N PRO A 144 14.17 11.56 -3.33
CA PRO A 144 13.02 10.75 -2.92
C PRO A 144 12.77 10.73 -1.41
N VAL A 145 11.53 10.98 -1.00
CA VAL A 145 11.07 10.89 0.40
C VAL A 145 10.91 9.43 0.83
N ALA A 146 11.23 9.14 2.09
CA ALA A 146 11.06 7.82 2.68
C ALA A 146 9.61 7.34 2.62
N GLY A 147 9.42 6.04 2.43
CA GLY A 147 8.10 5.42 2.44
C GLY A 147 7.43 5.35 3.81
N PRO A 148 6.20 4.83 3.88
CA PRO A 148 5.45 4.72 5.13
C PRO A 148 6.09 3.71 6.09
N ASP A 149 6.20 4.10 7.37
CA ASP A 149 6.56 3.19 8.47
C ASP A 149 5.31 2.46 8.98
N GLY A 150 5.25 1.16 8.72
CA GLY A 150 4.19 0.24 9.11
C GLY A 150 4.51 -0.66 10.29
N HIS A 151 5.56 -0.42 11.11
CA HIS A 151 5.90 -1.31 12.23
C HIS A 151 4.74 -1.52 13.22
N TRP A 152 3.81 -0.56 13.31
CA TRP A 152 2.59 -0.66 14.11
C TRP A 152 1.65 -1.81 13.68
N LEU A 153 1.71 -2.25 12.41
CA LEU A 153 0.91 -3.37 11.88
C LEU A 153 1.15 -4.65 12.66
N LEU A 154 2.37 -4.83 13.18
CA LEU A 154 2.81 -6.04 13.87
C LEU A 154 2.70 -5.92 15.39
N ARG A 155 2.84 -4.70 15.95
CA ARG A 155 2.93 -4.48 17.41
C ARG A 155 1.66 -4.86 18.18
N ARG A 156 0.48 -4.51 17.66
CA ARG A 156 -0.79 -4.69 18.40
C ARG A 156 -1.31 -6.13 18.43
N ARG A 157 -0.67 -7.05 17.69
CA ARG A 157 -1.20 -8.41 17.47
C ARG A 157 -0.13 -9.50 17.54
N ALA A 158 1.03 -9.20 18.10
CA ALA A 158 2.08 -10.19 18.32
C ALA A 158 1.53 -11.40 19.11
N GLY A 159 1.83 -12.62 18.65
CA GLY A 159 1.34 -13.85 19.26
C GLY A 159 -0.08 -14.27 18.88
N THR A 160 -0.76 -13.55 17.99
CA THR A 160 -2.08 -13.96 17.46
C THR A 160 -1.90 -15.16 16.51
N PRO A 161 -2.50 -16.34 16.77
CA PRO A 161 -2.30 -17.51 15.92
C PRO A 161 -2.63 -17.29 14.44
N SER A 162 -3.68 -16.51 14.14
CA SER A 162 -4.09 -16.23 12.75
C SER A 162 -3.13 -15.34 11.96
N LEU A 163 -2.10 -14.78 12.61
CA LEU A 163 -1.02 -14.02 11.98
C LEU A 163 0.28 -14.83 11.82
N GLU A 164 0.30 -16.07 12.31
CA GLU A 164 1.43 -16.98 12.16
C GLU A 164 1.38 -17.66 10.77
N PRO A 165 2.52 -17.83 10.08
CA PRO A 165 2.55 -18.55 8.80
C PRO A 165 1.91 -19.95 8.86
N ALA A 166 2.06 -20.63 10.00
CA ALA A 166 1.49 -21.95 10.24
C ALA A 166 -0.05 -21.99 10.14
N PHE A 167 -0.75 -20.89 10.43
CA PHE A 167 -2.20 -20.78 10.24
C PHE A 167 -2.62 -20.99 8.79
N PHE A 168 -1.74 -20.65 7.85
CA PHE A 168 -1.92 -20.81 6.41
C PHE A 168 -1.30 -22.10 5.87
N GLY A 169 -0.79 -22.97 6.75
CA GLY A 169 -0.06 -24.18 6.36
C GLY A 169 1.29 -23.89 5.72
N LEU A 170 1.89 -22.72 5.99
CA LEU A 170 3.23 -22.37 5.52
C LEU A 170 4.27 -22.79 6.55
N GLU A 171 5.41 -23.27 6.06
CA GLU A 171 6.60 -23.45 6.87
C GLU A 171 7.21 -22.11 7.29
N ARG A 172 8.20 -22.14 8.20
CA ARG A 172 8.86 -20.92 8.70
C ARG A 172 9.58 -20.13 7.59
N ASP A 173 10.22 -20.83 6.67
CA ASP A 173 10.98 -20.22 5.57
C ASP A 173 10.15 -20.31 4.28
N PHE A 174 9.64 -19.16 3.85
CA PHE A 174 8.81 -19.05 2.65
C PHE A 174 9.04 -17.75 1.88
N ILE A 175 8.68 -17.78 0.60
CA ILE A 175 8.61 -16.61 -0.27
C ILE A 175 7.15 -16.30 -0.56
N MET A 176 6.78 -15.02 -0.54
CA MET A 176 5.42 -14.58 -0.88
C MET A 176 5.40 -14.05 -2.31
N LEU A 177 4.56 -14.62 -3.17
CA LEU A 177 4.35 -14.17 -4.55
C LEU A 177 3.03 -13.38 -4.63
N ASN A 178 3.14 -12.10 -4.99
CA ASN A 178 2.02 -11.20 -5.18
C ASN A 178 1.59 -11.16 -6.65
N LEU A 179 0.51 -11.86 -6.96
CA LEU A 179 0.02 -12.02 -8.34
C LEU A 179 -0.76 -10.81 -8.84
N SER A 180 -1.40 -10.08 -7.92
CA SER A 180 -2.27 -8.95 -8.24
C SER A 180 -1.49 -7.76 -8.76
N ARG A 181 -2.03 -7.10 -9.79
CA ARG A 181 -1.57 -5.81 -10.29
C ARG A 181 -2.68 -4.77 -10.14
N ASP A 182 -2.35 -3.61 -9.57
CA ASP A 182 -3.23 -2.45 -9.57
C ASP A 182 -3.34 -1.87 -11.00
N GLY A 183 -4.56 -1.55 -11.43
CA GLY A 183 -4.84 -0.98 -12.75
C GLY A 183 -4.77 -1.98 -13.92
N GLY A 184 -4.83 -1.45 -15.15
CA GLY A 184 -4.92 -2.21 -16.40
C GLY A 184 -3.61 -2.34 -17.20
N GLY A 185 -2.46 -2.37 -16.53
CA GLY A 185 -1.14 -2.41 -17.17
C GLY A 185 -0.59 -3.82 -17.49
N PRO A 186 0.59 -3.90 -18.13
CA PRO A 186 1.26 -5.17 -18.45
C PRO A 186 1.46 -6.06 -17.22
N ARG A 187 1.20 -7.36 -17.37
CA ARG A 187 1.30 -8.34 -16.30
C ARG A 187 2.46 -9.29 -16.55
N TRP A 188 3.06 -9.77 -15.46
CA TRP A 188 3.99 -10.88 -15.54
C TRP A 188 3.19 -12.16 -15.73
N SER A 189 3.57 -12.99 -16.70
CA SER A 189 2.70 -14.07 -17.14
C SER A 189 2.55 -15.16 -16.07
N GLY A 190 1.40 -15.83 -16.05
CA GLY A 190 1.15 -16.96 -15.13
C GLY A 190 2.18 -18.07 -15.29
N VAL A 191 2.70 -18.29 -16.51
CA VAL A 191 3.79 -19.23 -16.79
C VAL A 191 5.07 -18.85 -16.06
N GLN A 192 5.42 -17.56 -16.00
CA GLN A 192 6.61 -17.11 -15.30
C GLN A 192 6.42 -17.15 -13.77
N PHE A 193 5.24 -16.80 -13.26
CA PHE A 193 4.93 -17.02 -11.84
C PHE A 193 5.01 -18.51 -11.47
N ALA A 194 4.51 -19.42 -12.30
CA ALA A 194 4.62 -20.86 -12.12
C ALA A 194 6.08 -21.34 -12.13
N GLY A 195 6.89 -20.82 -13.06
CA GLY A 195 8.33 -21.11 -13.13
C GLY A 195 9.08 -20.63 -11.89
N LEU A 196 8.73 -19.45 -11.37
CA LEU A 196 9.32 -18.92 -10.13
C LEU A 196 8.93 -19.77 -8.92
N ALA A 197 7.64 -20.13 -8.81
CA ALA A 197 7.15 -20.98 -7.73
C ALA A 197 7.86 -22.35 -7.71
N ARG A 198 8.05 -22.98 -8.89
CA ARG A 198 8.86 -24.21 -9.02
C ARG A 198 10.28 -24.01 -8.51
N GLY A 199 10.98 -22.98 -8.98
CA GLY A 199 12.36 -22.72 -8.54
C GLY A 199 12.49 -22.44 -7.05
N ILE A 200 11.48 -21.82 -6.41
CA ILE A 200 11.45 -21.61 -4.96
C ILE A 200 11.36 -22.94 -4.21
N VAL A 201 10.47 -23.82 -4.68
CA VAL A 201 10.21 -25.14 -4.11
C VAL A 201 11.39 -26.10 -4.30
N GLU A 202 12.02 -26.09 -5.48
CA GLU A 202 13.26 -26.82 -5.80
C GLU A 202 14.43 -26.36 -4.92
N ALA A 203 14.46 -25.07 -4.56
CA ALA A 203 15.42 -24.53 -3.59
C ALA A 203 15.05 -24.84 -2.12
N GLY A 204 14.02 -25.66 -1.88
CA GLY A 204 13.66 -26.17 -0.55
C GLY A 204 12.84 -25.20 0.31
N MET A 205 12.15 -24.22 -0.29
CA MET A 205 11.29 -23.28 0.44
C MET A 205 9.81 -23.43 0.11
N SER A 206 8.96 -23.02 1.06
CA SER A 206 7.52 -22.86 0.84
C SER A 206 7.20 -21.59 0.04
N CYS A 207 6.05 -21.56 -0.62
CA CYS A 207 5.61 -20.44 -1.45
C CYS A 207 4.17 -20.04 -1.10
N ALA A 208 3.94 -18.77 -0.80
CA ALA A 208 2.61 -18.23 -0.53
C ALA A 208 2.14 -17.37 -1.71
N LEU A 209 1.06 -17.77 -2.39
CA LEU A 209 0.47 -16.99 -3.47
C LEU A 209 -0.59 -16.05 -2.87
N VAL A 210 -0.40 -14.74 -3.02
CA VAL A 210 -1.35 -13.73 -2.56
C VAL A 210 -1.89 -12.92 -3.74
N GLY A 211 -3.11 -12.43 -3.56
CA GLY A 211 -3.77 -11.61 -4.54
C GLY A 211 -5.27 -11.48 -4.29
N THR A 212 -6.00 -10.97 -5.27
CA THR A 212 -7.45 -10.78 -5.21
C THR A 212 -8.21 -12.04 -5.59
N ILE A 213 -9.54 -11.98 -5.54
CA ILE A 213 -10.40 -13.06 -6.00
C ILE A 213 -10.20 -13.38 -7.49
N ALA A 214 -9.87 -12.38 -8.31
CA ALA A 214 -9.64 -12.54 -9.75
C ALA A 214 -8.37 -13.35 -10.04
N ASP A 215 -7.40 -13.33 -9.12
CA ASP A 215 -6.12 -14.03 -9.29
C ASP A 215 -6.20 -15.52 -8.89
N ARG A 216 -7.29 -15.96 -8.24
CA ARG A 216 -7.46 -17.36 -7.79
C ARG A 216 -7.38 -18.39 -8.91
N VAL A 217 -7.84 -18.04 -10.11
CA VAL A 217 -7.80 -18.97 -11.26
C VAL A 217 -6.34 -19.34 -11.55
N HIS A 218 -5.48 -18.35 -11.69
CA HIS A 218 -4.05 -18.54 -11.90
C HIS A 218 -3.35 -19.13 -10.66
N ALA A 219 -3.71 -18.67 -9.46
CA ALA A 219 -3.09 -19.15 -8.22
C ALA A 219 -3.34 -20.66 -8.02
N ARG A 220 -4.54 -21.14 -8.35
CA ARG A 220 -4.87 -22.57 -8.29
C ARG A 220 -3.99 -23.37 -9.21
N GLU A 221 -3.83 -22.98 -10.48
CA GLU A 221 -2.96 -23.68 -11.43
C GLU A 221 -1.53 -23.81 -10.89
N ILE A 222 -0.99 -22.73 -10.31
CA ILE A 222 0.35 -22.72 -9.73
C ILE A 222 0.41 -23.60 -8.46
N ALA A 223 -0.62 -23.59 -7.63
CA ALA A 223 -0.67 -24.38 -6.40
C ALA A 223 -0.75 -25.91 -6.62
N HIS A 224 -1.19 -26.37 -7.80
CA HIS A 224 -1.18 -27.81 -8.14
C HIS A 224 0.22 -28.36 -8.44
N ILE A 225 1.22 -27.50 -8.58
CA ILE A 225 2.58 -27.90 -8.93
C ILE A 225 3.26 -28.66 -7.78
N ASP A 226 3.10 -28.19 -6.53
CA ASP A 226 3.70 -28.78 -5.34
C ASP A 226 2.89 -28.36 -4.09
N GLU A 227 2.71 -29.26 -3.13
CA GLU A 227 1.92 -29.00 -1.93
C GLU A 227 2.47 -27.86 -1.06
N ARG A 228 3.75 -27.50 -1.18
CA ARG A 228 4.39 -26.38 -0.47
C ARG A 228 3.98 -25.01 -1.03
N ILE A 229 3.25 -24.98 -2.14
CA ILE A 229 2.69 -23.77 -2.73
C ILE A 229 1.27 -23.59 -2.23
N LYS A 230 1.03 -22.55 -1.41
CA LYS A 230 -0.27 -22.27 -0.80
C LYS A 230 -0.97 -21.11 -1.51
N ASP A 231 -2.16 -21.36 -2.05
CA ASP A 231 -3.07 -20.33 -2.56
C ASP A 231 -3.78 -19.61 -1.39
N LEU A 232 -3.40 -18.35 -1.18
CA LEU A 232 -3.95 -17.43 -0.17
C LEU A 232 -4.70 -16.25 -0.82
N CYS A 233 -4.96 -16.28 -2.13
CA CYS A 233 -5.66 -15.20 -2.84
C CYS A 233 -7.05 -14.96 -2.22
N ALA A 234 -7.33 -13.74 -1.80
CA ALA A 234 -8.54 -13.34 -1.07
C ALA A 234 -8.85 -14.20 0.19
N ARG A 235 -7.82 -14.77 0.83
CA ARG A 235 -7.95 -15.55 2.09
C ARG A 235 -7.29 -14.89 3.29
N ALA A 236 -6.40 -13.92 3.05
CA ALA A 236 -5.72 -13.16 4.07
C ALA A 236 -6.30 -11.73 4.14
N ASP A 237 -6.63 -11.27 5.35
CA ASP A 237 -6.94 -9.86 5.58
C ASP A 237 -5.68 -8.97 5.54
N TYR A 238 -5.83 -7.66 5.68
CA TYR A 238 -4.70 -6.74 5.62
C TYR A 238 -3.64 -6.99 6.71
N TYR A 239 -4.04 -7.39 7.93
CA TYR A 239 -3.08 -7.70 8.99
C TYR A 239 -2.32 -8.99 8.71
N GLN A 240 -3.02 -9.99 8.18
CA GLN A 240 -2.43 -11.25 7.76
C GLN A 240 -1.45 -11.05 6.62
N LEU A 241 -1.79 -10.23 5.61
CA LEU A 241 -0.88 -9.87 4.52
C LEU A 241 0.37 -9.14 5.03
N ALA A 242 0.21 -8.17 5.94
CA ALA A 242 1.33 -7.47 6.57
C ALA A 242 2.22 -8.42 7.39
N ALA A 243 1.61 -9.30 8.20
CA ALA A 243 2.33 -10.25 9.03
C ALA A 243 3.07 -11.32 8.22
N LEU A 244 2.44 -11.85 7.17
CA LEU A 244 3.07 -12.76 6.23
C LEU A 244 4.23 -12.08 5.50
N GLY A 245 4.01 -10.88 4.95
CA GLY A 245 5.05 -10.11 4.28
C GLY A 245 6.28 -9.86 5.15
N ALA A 246 6.07 -9.42 6.39
CA ALA A 246 7.16 -9.14 7.33
C ALA A 246 7.98 -10.38 7.75
N ARG A 247 7.42 -11.59 7.59
CA ARG A 247 8.08 -12.87 7.92
C ARG A 247 8.61 -13.60 6.71
N ALA A 248 8.11 -13.30 5.51
CA ALA A 248 8.59 -13.88 4.28
C ALA A 248 10.07 -13.51 4.07
N ARG A 249 10.85 -14.43 3.51
CA ARG A 249 12.26 -14.16 3.17
C ARG A 249 12.38 -13.10 2.08
N ALA A 250 11.39 -13.04 1.21
CA ALA A 250 11.13 -11.96 0.27
C ALA A 250 9.66 -11.98 -0.17
N VAL A 251 9.20 -10.82 -0.63
CA VAL A 251 7.91 -10.64 -1.31
C VAL A 251 8.21 -10.28 -2.76
N VAL A 252 7.63 -10.98 -3.73
CA VAL A 252 7.92 -10.78 -5.16
C VAL A 252 6.63 -10.64 -5.94
N GLY A 253 6.53 -9.64 -6.82
CA GLY A 253 5.37 -9.52 -7.70
C GLY A 253 5.15 -8.12 -8.21
N HIS A 254 3.91 -7.77 -8.54
CA HIS A 254 3.58 -6.41 -8.96
C HIS A 254 3.47 -5.45 -7.76
N ALA A 255 3.65 -4.15 -8.03
CA ALA A 255 3.65 -3.08 -7.02
C ALA A 255 2.23 -2.59 -6.66
N ASP A 256 1.36 -3.52 -6.27
CA ASP A 256 -0.01 -3.22 -5.86
C ASP A 256 -0.13 -2.85 -4.36
N GLY A 257 -1.36 -2.70 -3.88
CA GLY A 257 -1.64 -2.44 -2.48
C GLY A 257 -1.11 -3.49 -1.48
N ALA A 258 -1.12 -4.78 -1.82
CA ALA A 258 -0.62 -5.83 -0.94
C ALA A 258 0.92 -5.79 -0.84
N ALA A 259 1.62 -5.59 -1.96
CA ALA A 259 3.07 -5.43 -1.97
C ALA A 259 3.53 -4.17 -1.21
N ARG A 260 2.82 -3.04 -1.37
CA ARG A 260 3.09 -1.81 -0.61
C ARG A 260 2.84 -1.99 0.88
N LEU A 261 1.75 -2.66 1.26
CA LEU A 261 1.46 -2.96 2.66
C LEU A 261 2.53 -3.86 3.30
N ALA A 262 2.96 -4.91 2.59
CA ALA A 262 4.03 -5.79 3.05
C ALA A 262 5.37 -5.03 3.19
N CYS A 263 5.71 -4.19 2.21
CA CYS A 263 6.90 -3.33 2.27
C CYS A 263 6.86 -2.40 3.49
N ALA A 264 5.73 -1.72 3.72
CA ALA A 264 5.54 -0.86 4.89
C ALA A 264 5.67 -1.64 6.22
N ALA A 265 5.26 -2.92 6.25
CA ALA A 265 5.42 -3.80 7.39
C ALA A 265 6.87 -4.28 7.61
N GLY A 266 7.81 -3.91 6.74
CA GLY A 266 9.24 -4.24 6.83
C GLY A 266 9.67 -5.41 5.95
N ALA A 267 8.83 -5.88 5.03
CA ALA A 267 9.19 -6.94 4.11
C ALA A 267 10.31 -6.54 3.13
N ARG A 268 11.13 -7.52 2.74
CA ARG A 268 12.06 -7.37 1.61
C ARG A 268 11.29 -7.56 0.31
N THR A 269 10.83 -6.47 -0.28
CA THR A 269 9.89 -6.49 -1.40
C THR A 269 10.58 -6.22 -2.72
N ILE A 270 10.51 -7.18 -3.65
CA ILE A 270 11.01 -7.08 -5.02
C ILE A 270 9.80 -6.89 -5.95
N THR A 271 9.63 -5.69 -6.51
CA THR A 271 8.54 -5.41 -7.44
C THR A 271 8.99 -5.42 -8.90
N LEU A 272 8.14 -5.96 -9.77
CA LEU A 272 8.41 -6.11 -11.19
C LEU A 272 7.77 -4.95 -11.98
N HIS A 273 8.58 -4.24 -12.76
CA HIS A 273 8.18 -3.03 -13.48
C HIS A 273 8.59 -3.07 -14.96
N GLU A 274 7.69 -2.58 -15.81
CA GLU A 274 7.99 -2.37 -17.23
C GLU A 274 8.42 -0.92 -17.47
N GLY A 275 9.73 -0.71 -17.64
CA GLY A 275 10.32 0.62 -17.81
C GLY A 275 10.55 1.41 -16.52
N HIS A 276 11.49 2.35 -16.58
CA HIS A 276 11.92 3.15 -15.42
C HIS A 276 10.81 4.06 -14.89
N GLN A 277 9.94 4.56 -15.77
CA GLN A 277 8.83 5.43 -15.36
C GLN A 277 7.81 4.67 -14.49
N ASP A 278 7.48 3.42 -14.84
CA ASP A 278 6.58 2.60 -14.03
C ASP A 278 7.16 2.37 -12.62
N ALA A 279 8.46 2.08 -12.54
CA ALA A 279 9.16 1.92 -11.25
C ALA A 279 9.19 3.23 -10.46
N ALA A 280 9.52 4.36 -11.08
CA ALA A 280 9.56 5.66 -10.42
C ALA A 280 8.20 6.04 -9.82
N MET A 281 7.10 5.68 -10.49
CA MET A 281 5.74 5.98 -10.06
C MET A 281 5.19 5.00 -9.03
N HIS A 282 5.57 3.72 -9.13
CA HIS A 282 4.84 2.66 -8.44
C HIS A 282 5.68 1.82 -7.47
N ALA A 283 7.01 1.84 -7.55
CA ALA A 283 7.83 1.01 -6.69
C ALA A 283 7.61 1.37 -5.20
N PRO A 284 7.29 0.38 -4.34
CA PRO A 284 7.11 0.64 -2.93
C PRO A 284 8.43 1.11 -2.31
N ARG A 285 8.35 1.98 -1.32
CA ARG A 285 9.52 2.54 -0.63
C ARG A 285 9.65 1.95 0.77
N GLY A 286 10.78 1.32 1.04
CA GLY A 286 11.12 0.76 2.34
C GLY A 286 12.57 0.26 2.36
N PRO A 287 13.17 -0.01 3.53
CA PRO A 287 14.59 -0.34 3.67
C PRO A 287 15.06 -1.56 2.86
N GLY A 288 14.15 -2.50 2.55
CA GLY A 288 14.44 -3.71 1.77
C GLY A 288 13.73 -3.76 0.42
N ALA A 289 13.21 -2.63 -0.07
CA ALA A 289 12.46 -2.58 -1.32
C ALA A 289 13.37 -2.45 -2.54
N VAL A 290 13.06 -3.20 -3.60
CA VAL A 290 13.84 -3.27 -4.83
C VAL A 290 12.89 -3.27 -6.02
N ALA A 291 13.12 -2.39 -6.98
CA ALA A 291 12.41 -2.39 -8.25
C ALA A 291 13.25 -3.12 -9.30
N LEU A 292 12.73 -4.24 -9.81
CA LEU A 292 13.29 -4.90 -10.98
C LEU A 292 12.64 -4.29 -12.22
N VAL A 293 13.45 -3.57 -13.00
CA VAL A 293 13.01 -2.89 -14.22
C VAL A 293 13.38 -3.73 -15.43
N THR A 294 12.39 -4.01 -16.28
CA THR A 294 12.55 -4.74 -17.54
C THR A 294 11.94 -3.94 -18.69
N PRO A 295 12.45 -4.06 -19.93
CA PRO A 295 11.77 -3.49 -21.10
C PRO A 295 10.42 -4.16 -21.41
N SER A 296 10.22 -5.42 -20.98
CA SER A 296 8.97 -6.15 -21.14
C SER A 296 8.76 -7.08 -19.96
N LEU A 297 7.60 -6.99 -19.31
CA LEU A 297 7.21 -7.94 -18.28
C LEU A 297 6.92 -9.30 -18.89
N GLU A 298 6.23 -9.37 -20.03
CA GLU A 298 5.95 -10.65 -20.71
C GLU A 298 7.23 -11.45 -21.01
N GLY A 299 8.28 -10.75 -21.46
CA GLY A 299 9.58 -11.34 -21.78
C GLY A 299 10.51 -11.58 -20.58
N LEU A 300 10.16 -11.19 -19.35
CA LEU A 300 11.01 -11.36 -18.17
C LEU A 300 10.98 -12.83 -17.71
N PRO A 301 12.09 -13.58 -17.78
CA PRO A 301 12.08 -14.99 -17.37
C PRO A 301 12.14 -15.14 -15.84
N ALA A 302 11.46 -16.16 -15.32
CA ALA A 302 11.47 -16.54 -13.91
C ALA A 302 12.89 -16.73 -13.35
N ARG A 303 13.82 -17.23 -14.18
CA ARG A 303 15.23 -17.42 -13.82
C ARG A 303 15.89 -16.10 -13.39
N SER A 304 15.63 -14.99 -14.07
CA SER A 304 16.19 -13.69 -13.69
C SER A 304 15.71 -13.26 -12.30
N VAL A 305 14.46 -13.53 -11.97
CA VAL A 305 13.88 -13.21 -10.65
C VAL A 305 14.44 -14.15 -9.57
N LEU A 306 14.66 -15.44 -9.88
CA LEU A 306 15.35 -16.37 -8.99
C LEU A 306 16.79 -15.95 -8.69
N ASP A 307 17.52 -15.46 -9.69
CA ASP A 307 18.89 -14.99 -9.52
C ASP A 307 18.94 -13.75 -8.61
N VAL A 308 17.97 -12.85 -8.75
CA VAL A 308 17.80 -11.69 -7.84
C VAL A 308 17.52 -12.17 -6.41
N LEU A 309 16.62 -13.15 -6.21
CA LEU A 309 16.38 -13.73 -4.89
C LEU A 309 17.63 -14.36 -4.26
N ARG A 310 18.48 -15.01 -5.07
CA ARG A 310 19.78 -15.55 -4.63
C ARG A 310 20.76 -14.44 -4.24
N MET A 311 20.86 -13.37 -5.02
CA MET A 311 21.68 -12.20 -4.67
C MET A 311 21.24 -11.58 -3.34
N PHE A 312 19.93 -11.57 -3.07
CA PHE A 312 19.38 -11.16 -1.79
C PHE A 312 19.52 -12.19 -0.67
N LYS A 313 20.15 -13.34 -0.89
CA LYS A 313 20.30 -14.40 0.10
C LYS A 313 18.95 -14.87 0.66
N ALA A 314 17.90 -14.82 -0.16
CA ALA A 314 16.56 -15.22 0.25
C ALA A 314 16.48 -16.72 0.59
N PHE A 315 17.35 -17.53 -0.03
CA PHE A 315 17.44 -18.99 0.17
C PHE A 315 18.41 -19.41 1.29
N ASP A 316 19.14 -18.48 1.90
CA ASP A 316 20.04 -18.82 3.00
C ASP A 316 19.21 -19.22 4.23
N ARG A 317 19.51 -20.40 4.80
CA ARG A 317 18.85 -20.88 6.03
C ARG A 317 19.01 -19.83 7.14
N SER A 318 17.94 -19.62 7.89
CA SER A 318 17.96 -18.65 8.98
C SER A 318 18.92 -19.19 10.04
N LYS A 319 19.98 -18.43 10.33
CA LYS A 319 20.87 -18.71 11.46
C LYS A 319 20.12 -18.34 12.73
N ILE A 320 19.14 -19.14 13.15
CA ILE A 320 18.55 -19.02 14.48
C ILE A 320 19.14 -20.15 15.31
N ALA A 321 19.94 -19.75 16.31
CA ALA A 321 20.45 -20.62 17.35
C ALA A 321 19.28 -21.42 17.94
N LYS A 322 19.48 -22.74 18.11
CA LYS A 322 18.61 -23.57 18.93
C LYS A 322 18.39 -22.84 20.26
N LYS A 323 17.15 -22.41 20.52
CA LYS A 323 16.69 -22.15 21.88
C LYS A 323 16.31 -23.48 22.50
#